data_AF-X0UEY5-F1
#
_entry.id   AF-X0UEY5-F1
#
_cell.length_a   1.000
_cell.length_b   1.000
_cell.length_c   1.000
_cell.angle_alpha   90.00
_cell.angle_beta   90.00
_cell.angle_gamma   90.00
#
_symmetry.space_group_name_H-M   'P 1'
#
loop_
_entity.id
_entity.type
_entity.pdbx_description
1 polymer ?
#
loop_
_entity_poly.entity_id
_entity_poly.type
_entity_poly.pdbx_seq_one_letter_code
_entity_poly.pdbx_strand_id
1 'polypeptide(L)'
;LSALLARAELDYPPVLVEREVDRLLQEQAGPAQQGGDLERYLQRVGKSEEELRAELRPPAEERVRRSLVLSQVAEAENITVGDAEVEAEVERLVAGAGEQADEARRLFASEQGRDALRRSLLTRKTLERLVDIASTGEAEGASSTLKE
;
A
#
# COMPACT_ATOMS: atom_id res chain seq x y z
N LEU A 1 0.91 6.40 -11.85
CA LEU A 1 0.82 4.98 -11.44
C LEU A 1 0.05 4.10 -12.43
N SER A 2 -1.15 4.49 -12.88
CA SER A 2 -1.98 3.68 -13.80
C SER A 2 -1.28 3.28 -15.10
N ALA A 3 -0.46 4.17 -15.67
CA ALA A 3 0.33 3.88 -16.89
C ALA A 3 1.43 2.81 -16.68
N LEU A 4 2.00 2.68 -15.48
CA LEU A 4 2.99 1.64 -15.15
C LEU A 4 2.32 0.27 -15.03
N LEU A 5 1.14 0.22 -14.41
CA LEU A 5 0.36 -1.02 -14.26
C LEU A 5 -0.08 -1.61 -15.60
N ALA A 6 -0.36 -0.75 -16.59
CA ALA A 6 -0.75 -1.19 -17.94
C ALA A 6 0.42 -1.78 -18.75
N ARG A 7 1.67 -1.48 -18.37
CA ARG A 7 2.89 -1.94 -19.05
C ARG A 7 3.62 -3.05 -18.31
N ALA A 8 3.30 -3.30 -17.05
CA ALA A 8 3.91 -4.33 -16.25
C ALA A 8 3.25 -5.69 -16.52
N GLU A 9 4.00 -6.64 -17.08
CA GLU A 9 3.63 -8.05 -17.05
C GLU A 9 3.92 -8.60 -15.66
N LEU A 10 2.86 -8.88 -14.90
CA LEU A 10 2.94 -9.35 -13.52
C LEU A 10 2.38 -10.77 -13.45
N ASP A 11 3.27 -11.74 -13.28
CA ASP A 11 2.89 -13.10 -12.88
C ASP A 11 2.94 -13.18 -11.36
N TYR A 12 1.79 -13.44 -10.73
CA TYR A 12 1.69 -13.56 -9.28
C TYR A 12 0.73 -14.67 -8.90
N PRO A 13 1.01 -15.41 -7.81
CA PRO A 13 0.16 -16.51 -7.41
C PRO A 13 -1.20 -15.97 -6.91
N PRO A 14 -2.31 -16.66 -7.23
CA PRO A 14 -3.66 -16.20 -6.88
C PRO A 14 -3.86 -16.07 -5.37
N VAL A 15 -3.07 -16.77 -4.56
CA VAL A 15 -3.05 -16.65 -3.09
C VAL A 15 -2.79 -15.22 -2.61
N LEU A 16 -2.07 -14.40 -3.37
CA LEU A 16 -1.84 -13.00 -3.00
C LEU A 16 -3.12 -12.17 -3.13
N VAL A 17 -3.94 -12.46 -4.15
CA VAL A 17 -5.24 -11.81 -4.34
C VAL A 17 -6.19 -12.22 -3.23
N GLU A 18 -6.28 -13.52 -2.94
CA GLU A 18 -7.15 -14.04 -1.87
C GLU A 18 -6.78 -13.42 -0.52
N ARG A 19 -5.48 -13.31 -0.19
CA ARG A 19 -5.02 -12.63 1.02
C ARG A 19 -5.40 -11.16 1.08
N GLU A 20 -5.31 -10.43 -0.04
CA GLU A 20 -5.71 -9.02 -0.06
C GLU A 20 -7.24 -8.87 -0.02
N VAL A 21 -8.01 -9.81 -0.58
CA VAL A 21 -9.46 -9.88 -0.41
C VAL A 21 -9.82 -10.05 1.06
N ASP A 22 -9.18 -10.98 1.77
CA ASP A 22 -9.39 -11.17 3.21
C ASP A 22 -8.99 -9.91 3.99
N ARG A 23 -7.91 -9.23 3.59
CA ARG A 23 -7.47 -7.97 4.22
C ARG A 23 -8.49 -6.84 4.02
N LEU A 24 -9.01 -6.69 2.81
CA LEU A 24 -10.06 -5.72 2.49
C LEU A 24 -11.35 -6.02 3.25
N LEU A 25 -11.72 -7.30 3.36
CA LEU A 25 -12.86 -7.75 4.13
C LEU A 25 -12.70 -7.38 5.61
N GLN A 26 -11.51 -7.58 6.18
CA GLN A 26 -11.18 -7.17 7.54
C GLN A 26 -11.21 -5.64 7.72
N GLU A 27 -10.67 -4.89 6.75
CA GLU A 27 -10.72 -3.42 6.76
C GLU A 27 -12.17 -2.92 6.79
N GLN A 28 -13.09 -3.56 6.04
CA GLN A 28 -14.50 -3.21 6.01
C GLN A 28 -15.30 -3.67 7.24
N ALA A 29 -14.98 -4.85 7.78
CA ALA A 29 -15.60 -5.38 8.99
C ALA A 29 -15.13 -4.64 10.26
N GLY A 30 -13.95 -4.01 10.21
CA GLY A 30 -13.35 -3.26 11.31
C GLY A 30 -12.62 -4.15 12.34
N PRO A 31 -12.00 -3.57 13.37
CA PRO A 31 -11.14 -4.28 14.35
C PRO A 31 -11.88 -5.30 15.24
N ALA A 32 -13.17 -5.54 15.03
CA ALA A 32 -14.02 -6.44 15.82
C ALA A 32 -13.83 -7.94 15.45
N GLN A 33 -12.61 -8.36 15.11
CA GLN A 33 -12.25 -9.75 14.78
C GLN A 33 -12.18 -10.68 16.01
N GLN A 34 -12.90 -10.37 17.08
CA GLN A 34 -13.09 -11.28 18.21
C GLN A 34 -14.40 -12.06 17.99
N GLY A 35 -14.37 -13.00 17.05
CA GLY A 35 -15.27 -14.17 16.99
C GLY A 35 -16.78 -13.92 16.97
N GLY A 36 -17.31 -13.20 15.98
CA GLY A 36 -18.76 -13.14 15.72
C GLY A 36 -19.28 -12.02 14.82
N ASP A 37 -18.45 -11.02 14.48
CA ASP A 37 -18.91 -9.82 13.79
C ASP A 37 -18.91 -9.89 12.25
N LEU A 38 -18.20 -10.83 11.61
CA LEU A 38 -18.29 -11.01 10.16
C LEU A 38 -19.72 -11.37 9.73
N GLU A 39 -20.35 -12.30 10.45
CA GLU A 39 -21.73 -12.71 10.17
C GLU A 39 -22.73 -11.57 10.38
N ARG A 40 -22.51 -10.72 11.40
CA ARG A 40 -23.30 -9.49 11.61
C ARG A 40 -23.05 -8.43 10.55
N TYR A 41 -21.82 -8.31 10.07
CA TYR A 41 -21.46 -7.41 8.99
C TYR A 41 -22.17 -7.84 7.70
N LEU A 42 -22.10 -9.13 7.34
CA LEU A 42 -22.80 -9.72 6.20
C LEU A 42 -24.31 -9.52 6.29
N GLN A 43 -24.90 -9.72 7.48
CA GLN A 43 -26.32 -9.41 7.72
C GLN A 43 -26.65 -7.92 7.53
N ARG A 44 -25.76 -7.02 7.97
CA ARG A 44 -25.94 -5.56 7.82
C ARG A 44 -25.88 -5.10 6.38
N VAL A 45 -24.94 -5.65 5.59
CA VAL A 45 -24.81 -5.32 4.16
C VAL A 45 -25.78 -6.11 3.28
N GLY A 46 -26.41 -7.15 3.82
CA GLY A 46 -27.37 -7.99 3.12
C GLY A 46 -26.75 -8.83 1.99
N LYS A 47 -25.47 -9.18 2.11
CA LYS A 47 -24.70 -9.91 1.10
C LYS A 47 -24.13 -11.19 1.69
N SER A 48 -23.98 -12.22 0.86
CA SER A 48 -23.19 -13.40 1.23
C SER A 48 -21.69 -13.07 1.24
N GLU A 49 -20.91 -13.88 1.95
CA GLU A 49 -19.45 -13.77 1.96
C GLU A 49 -18.85 -13.91 0.55
N GLU A 50 -19.40 -14.80 -0.26
CA GLU A 50 -18.97 -15.04 -1.65
C GLU A 50 -19.23 -13.83 -2.55
N GLU A 51 -20.41 -13.20 -2.45
CA GLU A 51 -20.72 -11.99 -3.20
C GLU A 51 -19.78 -10.84 -2.83
N LEU A 52 -19.56 -10.64 -1.53
CA LEU A 52 -18.68 -9.59 -1.04
C LEU A 52 -17.23 -9.84 -1.47
N ARG A 53 -16.74 -11.08 -1.39
CA ARG A 53 -15.42 -11.45 -1.91
C ARG A 53 -15.31 -11.23 -3.41
N ALA A 54 -16.34 -11.55 -4.19
CA ALA A 54 -16.35 -11.31 -5.63
C ALA A 54 -16.26 -9.81 -5.96
N GLU A 55 -16.93 -8.95 -5.20
CA GLU A 55 -16.82 -7.48 -5.33
C GLU A 55 -15.46 -6.93 -4.88
N LEU A 56 -14.85 -7.54 -3.87
CA LEU A 56 -13.53 -7.17 -3.36
C LEU A 56 -12.37 -7.69 -4.21
N ARG A 57 -12.60 -8.70 -5.07
CA ARG A 57 -11.57 -9.32 -5.90
C ARG A 57 -10.95 -8.33 -6.90
N PRO A 58 -11.69 -7.57 -7.73
CA PRO A 58 -11.10 -6.57 -8.62
C PRO A 58 -10.23 -5.51 -7.91
N PRO A 59 -10.68 -4.85 -6.83
CA PRO A 59 -9.83 -3.89 -6.12
C PRO A 59 -8.65 -4.57 -5.39
N ALA A 60 -8.79 -5.83 -4.94
CA ALA A 60 -7.68 -6.61 -4.39
C ALA A 60 -6.61 -6.87 -5.45
N GLU A 61 -6.99 -7.32 -6.65
CA GLU A 61 -6.08 -7.53 -7.77
C GLU A 61 -5.33 -6.26 -8.13
N GLU A 62 -6.02 -5.12 -8.18
CA GLU A 62 -5.38 -3.83 -8.45
C GLU A 62 -4.37 -3.45 -7.35
N ARG A 63 -4.72 -3.66 -6.07
CA ARG A 63 -3.80 -3.41 -4.94
C ARG A 63 -2.58 -4.32 -4.98
N VAL A 64 -2.77 -5.62 -5.23
CA VAL A 64 -1.67 -6.59 -5.35
C VAL A 64 -0.74 -6.17 -6.48
N ARG A 65 -1.27 -5.86 -7.67
CA ARG A 65 -0.47 -5.40 -8.81
C ARG A 65 0.33 -4.13 -8.50
N ARG A 66 -0.31 -3.14 -7.85
CA ARG A 66 0.36 -1.93 -7.39
C ARG A 66 1.48 -2.21 -6.41
N SER A 67 1.20 -3.02 -5.40
CA SER A 67 2.19 -3.38 -4.39
C SER A 67 3.39 -4.08 -5.01
N LEU A 68 3.17 -5.00 -5.94
CA LEU A 68 4.24 -5.73 -6.62
C LEU A 68 5.08 -4.81 -7.50
N VAL A 69 4.45 -3.96 -8.33
CA VAL A 69 5.19 -2.99 -9.17
C VAL A 69 6.00 -2.04 -8.31
N LEU A 70 5.42 -1.49 -7.24
CA LEU A 70 6.12 -0.57 -6.36
C LEU A 70 7.27 -1.27 -5.64
N SER A 71 7.10 -2.53 -5.22
CA SER A 71 8.19 -3.30 -4.60
C SER A 71 9.33 -3.55 -5.60
N GLN A 72 9.01 -3.95 -6.82
CA GLN A 72 10.01 -4.16 -7.88
C GLN A 72 10.76 -2.87 -8.23
N VAL A 73 10.08 -1.73 -8.30
CA VAL A 73 10.71 -0.43 -8.54
C VAL A 73 11.59 -0.03 -7.35
N ALA A 74 11.11 -0.23 -6.13
CA ALA A 74 11.90 0.04 -4.93
C ALA A 74 13.19 -0.79 -4.91
N GLU A 75 13.11 -2.07 -5.25
CA GLU A 75 14.28 -2.95 -5.37
C GLU A 75 15.23 -2.51 -6.49
N ALA A 76 14.71 -2.21 -7.68
CA ALA A 76 15.52 -1.76 -8.82
C ALA A 76 16.28 -0.45 -8.52
N GLU A 77 15.62 0.48 -7.84
CA GLU A 77 16.20 1.77 -7.44
C GLU A 77 16.92 1.71 -6.07
N ASN A 78 17.06 0.53 -5.47
CA ASN A 78 17.70 0.31 -4.16
C ASN A 78 17.11 1.19 -3.03
N ILE A 79 15.81 1.46 -3.09
CA ILE A 79 15.09 2.23 -2.10
C ILE A 79 14.86 1.35 -0.88
N THR A 80 15.42 1.77 0.25
CA THR A 80 15.23 1.11 1.53
C THR A 80 14.70 2.09 2.57
N VAL A 81 14.03 1.56 3.58
CA VAL A 81 13.55 2.31 4.74
C VAL A 81 14.20 1.71 5.97
N GLY A 82 15.14 2.45 6.54
CA GLY A 82 15.84 2.06 7.76
C GLY A 82 14.97 2.20 9.00
N ASP A 83 15.33 1.50 10.09
CA ASP A 83 14.61 1.61 11.37
C ASP A 83 14.57 3.04 11.91
N ALA A 84 15.64 3.81 11.71
CA ALA A 84 15.70 5.21 12.13
C ALA A 84 14.65 6.09 11.43
N GLU A 85 14.33 5.80 10.17
CA GLU A 85 13.30 6.54 9.43
C GLU A 85 11.90 6.15 9.87
N VAL A 86 11.69 4.88 10.20
CA VAL A 86 10.44 4.40 10.81
C VAL A 86 10.23 5.10 12.14
N GLU A 87 11.24 5.14 13.01
CA GLU A 87 11.14 5.78 14.32
C GLU A 87 10.86 7.29 14.19
N ALA A 88 11.55 7.98 13.28
CA ALA A 88 11.30 9.40 13.01
C ALA A 88 9.87 9.67 12.52
N GLU A 89 9.32 8.81 11.65
CA GLU A 89 7.93 8.94 11.19
C GLU A 89 6.94 8.60 12.32
N VAL A 90 7.23 7.63 13.19
CA VAL A 90 6.43 7.36 14.39
C VAL A 90 6.37 8.59 15.29
N GLU A 91 7.52 9.19 15.61
CA GLU A 91 7.59 10.40 16.42
C GLU A 91 6.79 11.54 15.79
N ARG A 92 6.90 11.74 14.47
CA ARG A 92 6.15 12.75 13.72
C ARG A 92 4.65 12.53 13.81
N LEU A 93 4.18 11.30 13.63
CA LEU A 93 2.77 10.95 13.69
C LEU A 93 2.21 11.11 15.10
N VAL A 94 2.96 10.69 16.11
CA VAL A 94 2.61 10.82 17.52
C VAL A 94 2.56 12.29 17.94
N ALA A 95 3.52 13.11 17.52
CA ALA A 95 3.53 14.55 17.80
C ALA A 95 2.32 15.27 17.19
N GLY A 96 1.84 14.81 16.03
CA GLY A 96 0.63 15.32 15.38
C GLY A 96 -0.69 14.78 15.94
N ALA A 97 -0.66 13.74 16.78
CA ALA A 97 -1.86 13.04 17.26
C ALA A 97 -2.56 13.72 18.46
N GLY A 98 -1.92 14.72 19.09
CA GLY A 98 -2.50 15.45 20.22
C GLY A 98 -2.90 14.53 21.38
N GLU A 99 -4.18 14.58 21.79
CA GLU A 99 -4.73 13.73 22.86
C GLU A 99 -4.65 12.23 22.57
N GLN A 100 -4.47 11.81 21.32
CA GLN A 100 -4.35 10.40 20.91
C GLN A 100 -2.89 9.92 20.85
N ALA A 101 -1.92 10.72 21.27
CA ALA A 101 -0.49 10.40 21.17
C ALA A 101 -0.13 9.08 21.85
N ASP A 102 -0.69 8.77 23.03
CA ASP A 102 -0.43 7.52 23.75
C ASP A 102 -0.96 6.29 23.00
N GLU A 103 -2.13 6.41 22.37
CA GLU A 103 -2.72 5.33 21.58
C GLU A 103 -1.94 5.12 20.27
N ALA A 104 -1.57 6.20 19.60
CA ALA A 104 -0.71 6.15 18.41
C ALA A 104 0.64 5.49 18.72
N ARG A 105 1.28 5.83 19.86
CA ARG A 105 2.52 5.20 20.31
C ARG A 105 2.35 3.69 20.50
N ARG A 106 1.26 3.24 21.12
CA ARG A 106 0.98 1.82 21.34
C ARG A 106 0.77 1.07 20.04
N LEU A 107 0.02 1.67 19.11
CA LEU A 107 -0.22 1.11 17.79
C LEU A 107 1.11 0.88 17.05
N PHE A 108 1.97 1.89 17.03
CA PHE A 108 3.26 1.83 16.34
C PHE A 108 4.39 1.18 17.14
N ALA A 109 4.17 0.82 18.41
CA ALA A 109 5.10 -0.01 19.19
C ALA A 109 5.05 -1.49 18.77
N SER A 110 3.94 -1.94 18.18
CA SER A 110 3.79 -3.30 17.67
C SER A 110 4.58 -3.51 16.36
N GLU A 111 5.07 -4.75 16.13
CA GLU A 111 5.72 -5.07 14.85
C GLU A 111 4.79 -4.84 13.66
N GLN A 112 3.51 -5.21 13.77
CA GLN A 112 2.53 -4.95 12.72
C GLN A 112 2.38 -3.46 12.40
N GLY A 113 2.38 -2.59 13.42
CA GLY A 113 2.30 -1.14 13.25
C GLY A 113 3.56 -0.59 12.57
N ARG A 114 4.75 -1.02 13.02
CA ARG A 114 6.02 -0.63 12.40
C ARG A 114 6.14 -1.10 10.95
N ASP A 115 5.72 -2.31 10.65
CA ASP A 115 5.72 -2.86 9.28
C ASP A 115 4.74 -2.14 8.37
N ALA A 116 3.57 -1.73 8.88
CA ALA A 116 2.65 -0.89 8.13
C ALA A 116 3.29 0.47 7.79
N LEU A 117 3.97 1.09 8.76
CA LEU A 117 4.69 2.35 8.55
C LEU A 117 5.82 2.20 7.53
N ARG A 118 6.64 1.16 7.67
CA ARG A 118 7.75 0.87 6.76
C ARG A 118 7.27 0.72 5.32
N ARG A 119 6.19 -0.03 5.09
CA ARG A 119 5.57 -0.19 3.76
C ARG A 119 5.04 1.13 3.21
N SER A 120 4.44 1.96 4.06
CA SER A 120 3.95 3.29 3.68
C SER A 120 5.09 4.23 3.26
N LEU A 121 6.17 4.27 4.06
CA LEU A 121 7.37 5.05 3.76
C LEU A 121 8.04 4.57 2.47
N LEU A 122 8.17 3.25 2.28
CA LEU A 122 8.75 2.67 1.07
C LEU A 122 7.93 3.07 -0.15
N THR A 123 6.61 2.97 -0.06
CA THR A 123 5.69 3.39 -1.13
C THR A 123 5.85 4.86 -1.45
N ARG A 124 5.90 5.74 -0.44
CA ARG A 124 6.07 7.18 -0.63
C ARG A 124 7.37 7.50 -1.35
N LYS A 125 8.50 6.98 -0.86
CA LYS A 125 9.82 7.16 -1.49
C LYS A 125 9.85 6.65 -2.93
N THR A 126 9.24 5.49 -3.17
CA THR A 126 9.17 4.90 -4.52
C THR A 126 8.38 5.79 -5.46
N LEU A 127 7.25 6.34 -5.00
CA LEU A 127 6.46 7.28 -5.79
C LEU A 127 7.19 8.60 -6.03
N GLU A 128 7.86 9.16 -5.02
CA GLU A 128 8.71 10.36 -5.17
C GLU A 128 9.79 10.12 -6.22
N ARG A 129 10.49 8.97 -6.15
CA ARG A 129 11.49 8.60 -7.14
C ARG A 129 10.91 8.44 -8.55
N LEU A 130 9.74 7.82 -8.68
CA LEU A 130 9.04 7.70 -9.96
C LEU A 130 8.64 9.07 -10.54
N VAL A 131 8.23 10.00 -9.68
CA VAL A 131 7.93 11.39 -10.08
C VAL A 131 9.20 12.10 -10.51
N ASP A 132 10.30 12.00 -9.75
CA ASP A 132 11.59 12.59 -10.12
C ASP A 132 12.09 12.06 -11.47
N ILE A 133 12.01 10.75 -11.70
CA ILE A 133 12.38 10.14 -12.98
C ILE A 133 11.46 10.64 -14.10
N ALA A 134 10.14 10.73 -13.86
CA ALA A 134 9.21 11.23 -14.87
C ALA A 134 9.45 12.71 -15.20
N SER A 135 9.68 13.55 -14.18
CA SER A 135 9.94 14.97 -14.33
C SER A 135 11.33 15.29 -14.89
N THR A 136 12.32 14.42 -14.65
CA THR A 136 13.67 14.55 -15.23
C THR A 136 13.76 13.90 -16.62
N GLY A 137 12.93 12.88 -16.89
CA GLY A 137 12.82 12.18 -18.17
C GLY A 137 12.16 12.99 -19.29
N GLU A 138 11.41 14.05 -18.95
CA GLU A 138 10.95 15.03 -19.95
C GLU A 138 12.07 15.97 -20.43
N ALA A 139 13.23 16.02 -19.75
CA ALA A 139 14.36 16.86 -20.15
C ALA A 139 15.37 16.16 -21.09
N GLU A 140 15.41 14.83 -21.16
CA GLU A 140 16.31 14.11 -22.07
C GLU A 140 15.68 13.69 -23.41
N GLY A 141 14.39 13.96 -23.62
CA GLY A 141 13.70 13.70 -24.89
C GLY A 141 13.70 14.87 -25.90
N ALA A 142 14.11 16.08 -25.50
CA ALA A 142 13.92 17.30 -26.31
C ALA A 142 15.22 18.00 -26.76
N SER A 143 16.40 17.36 -26.63
CA SER A 143 17.69 17.97 -27.02
C SER A 143 18.49 17.19 -28.07
N SER A 144 17.83 16.41 -28.93
CA SER A 144 18.49 15.79 -30.09
C SER A 144 17.68 15.92 -31.38
N THR A 145 17.39 17.15 -31.78
CA THR A 145 17.26 17.51 -33.21
C THR A 145 17.94 18.86 -33.43
N LEU A 146 19.27 18.82 -33.48
CA LEU A 146 20.11 19.90 -33.99
C LEU A 146 21.16 19.27 -34.90
N LYS A 147 20.82 19.20 -36.19
CA LYS A 147 21.65 18.89 -37.37
C LYS A 147 20.69 18.73 -38.56
N GLU A 148 20.82 19.36 -39.72
CA GLU A 148 21.71 20.36 -40.33
C GLU A 148 20.87 21.18 -41.32
#